data_AF-A0A416LWU7-F1
#
_entry.id   AF-A0A416LWU7-F1
#
_cell.length_a   1.000
_cell.length_b   1.000
_cell.length_c   1.000
_cell.angle_alpha   90.00
_cell.angle_beta   90.00
_cell.angle_gamma   90.00
#
_symmetry.space_group_name_H-M   'P 1'
#
loop_
_entity.id
_entity.type
_entity.pdbx_description
1 polymer ?
#
loop_
_entity_poly.entity_id
_entity_poly.type
_entity_poly.pdbx_seq_one_letter_code
_entity_poly.pdbx_strand_id
1 'polypeptide(L)'
;MKKKNIVGIIIIALFVIGIAAALMQYKRERTALEQPEVGEEPETVVLSADENPFGVEIKKINENYDLTRDYYKNYDNKGLEKFVIPNITTDERSYIIALRESGYCKYGYIDEEDNIIAEMTEQQKEDWIGNTEAVIHKTVLSADGEDLYKFSVSENYTMIEADVSINAHATKVMDNIMRLLEEIEIYQILNGNDNWSVNIVTKDFETGRELSNINFPKEEWNLSAEMWDE
;
A
#
# COMPACT_ATOMS: atom_id res chain seq x y z
N MET A 1 -21.41 -33.62 8.22
CA MET A 1 -20.41 -33.10 7.26
C MET A 1 -21.09 -32.15 6.29
N LYS A 2 -20.86 -30.84 6.43
CA LYS A 2 -21.27 -29.82 5.45
C LYS A 2 -20.01 -29.15 4.94
N LYS A 3 -19.70 -29.34 3.65
CA LYS A 3 -18.63 -28.64 2.95
C LYS A 3 -18.97 -27.15 2.94
N LYS A 4 -18.11 -26.31 3.51
CA LYS A 4 -18.17 -24.85 3.32
C LYS A 4 -17.30 -24.54 2.09
N ASN A 5 -17.86 -23.73 1.20
CA ASN A 5 -17.32 -23.42 -0.12
C ASN A 5 -16.06 -22.55 -0.01
N ILE A 6 -14.90 -23.12 -0.34
CA ILE A 6 -13.59 -22.45 -0.46
C ILE A 6 -13.47 -21.82 -1.86
N VAL A 7 -14.47 -21.02 -2.27
CA VAL A 7 -14.51 -20.43 -3.62
C VAL A 7 -14.61 -18.90 -3.58
N GLY A 8 -14.99 -18.31 -2.43
CA GLY A 8 -15.13 -16.85 -2.27
C GLY A 8 -13.89 -16.10 -1.73
N ILE A 9 -12.87 -16.80 -1.24
CA ILE A 9 -11.66 -16.18 -0.62
C ILE A 9 -10.48 -16.13 -1.61
N ILE A 10 -10.53 -16.90 -2.70
CA ILE A 10 -9.42 -17.03 -3.65
C ILE A 10 -9.33 -15.83 -4.63
N ILE A 11 -10.38 -15.02 -4.77
CA ILE A 11 -10.43 -13.93 -5.77
C ILE A 11 -9.91 -12.59 -5.23
N ILE A 12 -9.92 -12.35 -3.90
CA ILE A 12 -9.45 -11.08 -3.31
C ILE A 12 -7.92 -11.09 -3.08
N ALA A 13 -7.27 -12.26 -3.11
CA ALA A 13 -5.82 -12.41 -2.91
C ALA A 13 -4.95 -12.02 -4.14
N LEU A 14 -5.53 -11.40 -5.18
CA LEU A 14 -4.85 -11.05 -6.44
C LEU A 14 -4.88 -9.56 -6.83
N PHE A 15 -5.49 -8.65 -6.04
CA PHE A 15 -5.63 -7.24 -6.43
C PHE A 15 -4.75 -6.24 -5.66
N VAL A 16 -3.51 -6.61 -5.34
CA VAL A 16 -2.48 -5.61 -4.91
C VAL A 16 -1.15 -5.76 -5.67
N ILE A 17 -1.06 -6.60 -6.71
CA ILE A 17 0.19 -6.78 -7.50
C ILE A 17 0.18 -5.98 -8.83
N GLY A 18 -0.89 -5.24 -9.13
CA GLY A 18 -1.11 -4.68 -10.47
C GLY A 18 -1.00 -3.16 -10.63
N ILE A 19 -0.55 -2.39 -9.64
CA ILE A 19 -0.62 -0.91 -9.74
C ILE A 19 0.73 -0.33 -10.21
N ALA A 20 1.86 -0.60 -9.55
CA ALA A 20 3.13 0.04 -9.93
C ALA A 20 3.66 -0.33 -11.34
N ALA A 21 3.60 -1.61 -11.74
CA ALA A 21 4.11 -2.07 -13.04
C ALA A 21 3.17 -1.73 -14.22
N ALA A 22 1.85 -1.78 -14.02
CA ALA A 22 0.87 -1.34 -15.01
C ALA A 22 0.92 0.19 -15.19
N LEU A 23 1.16 0.96 -14.12
CA LEU A 23 1.32 2.42 -14.19
C LEU A 23 2.56 2.85 -14.98
N MET A 24 3.69 2.12 -14.90
CA MET A 24 4.88 2.41 -15.74
C MET A 24 4.67 2.12 -17.23
N GLN A 25 3.97 1.04 -17.59
CA GLN A 25 3.60 0.78 -18.99
C GLN A 25 2.51 1.75 -19.50
N TYR A 26 1.52 2.07 -18.66
CA TYR A 26 0.45 3.02 -18.95
C TYR A 26 0.94 4.46 -19.19
N LYS A 27 1.93 4.93 -18.41
CA LYS A 27 2.57 6.25 -18.60
C LYS A 27 3.24 6.39 -19.98
N ARG A 28 3.79 5.29 -20.51
CA ARG A 28 4.46 5.27 -21.82
C ARG A 28 3.47 5.44 -22.98
N GLU A 29 2.23 4.98 -22.82
CA GLU A 29 1.18 5.02 -23.85
C GLU A 29 0.30 6.27 -23.78
N ARG A 30 0.03 6.83 -22.59
CA ARG A 30 -0.83 8.04 -22.41
C ARG A 30 -0.18 9.36 -22.82
N THR A 31 1.14 9.50 -22.66
CA THR A 31 1.87 10.72 -23.06
C THR A 31 1.73 11.01 -24.57
N ALA A 32 1.27 10.04 -25.37
CA ALA A 32 1.15 10.16 -26.82
C ALA A 32 -0.24 10.59 -27.34
N LEU A 33 -1.29 10.71 -26.50
CA LEU A 33 -2.69 10.71 -26.97
C LEU A 33 -3.60 11.87 -26.49
N GLU A 34 -3.10 12.90 -25.80
CA GLU A 34 -3.98 13.95 -25.25
C GLU A 34 -4.37 15.07 -26.26
N GLN A 35 -5.68 15.29 -26.39
CA GLN A 35 -6.32 16.61 -26.59
C GLN A 35 -7.61 16.69 -25.75
N PRO A 36 -7.99 17.86 -25.16
CA PRO A 36 -9.08 17.95 -24.18
C PRO A 36 -10.37 18.56 -24.76
N GLU A 37 -11.55 18.13 -24.29
CA GLU A 37 -12.79 18.93 -24.37
C GLU A 37 -13.69 18.82 -23.12
N VAL A 38 -13.69 19.92 -22.36
CA VAL A 38 -14.80 20.71 -21.75
C VAL A 38 -16.11 20.02 -21.31
N GLY A 39 -16.32 20.01 -19.98
CA GLY A 39 -17.44 20.71 -19.32
C GLY A 39 -18.85 20.09 -19.31
N GLU A 40 -19.12 19.17 -18.38
CA GLU A 40 -20.48 18.87 -17.89
C GLU A 40 -20.51 18.68 -16.36
N GLU A 41 -21.61 19.08 -15.72
CA GLU A 41 -21.84 18.97 -14.26
C GLU A 41 -21.77 17.51 -13.77
N PRO A 42 -21.26 17.24 -12.55
CA PRO A 42 -21.12 15.86 -12.08
C PRO A 42 -22.49 15.25 -11.74
N GLU A 43 -22.95 14.32 -12.57
CA GLU A 43 -24.07 13.43 -12.27
C GLU A 43 -23.84 12.68 -10.94
N THR A 44 -24.92 12.24 -10.29
CA THR A 44 -24.86 11.56 -8.98
C THR A 44 -24.92 10.05 -9.21
N VAL A 45 -23.98 9.28 -8.65
CA VAL A 45 -23.98 7.81 -8.74
C VAL A 45 -24.37 7.21 -7.39
N VAL A 46 -25.45 6.44 -7.40
CA VAL A 46 -25.81 5.56 -6.28
C VAL A 46 -25.27 4.17 -6.61
N LEU A 47 -24.18 3.81 -5.96
CA LEU A 47 -23.57 2.48 -6.08
C LEU A 47 -24.51 1.41 -5.50
N SER A 48 -24.54 0.22 -6.11
CA SER A 48 -25.37 -0.90 -5.66
C SER A 48 -24.97 -1.38 -4.27
N ALA A 49 -25.85 -2.07 -3.53
CA ALA A 49 -25.56 -2.49 -2.15
C ALA A 49 -24.33 -3.43 -2.04
N ASP A 50 -24.01 -4.17 -3.11
CA ASP A 50 -22.83 -5.04 -3.18
C ASP A 50 -21.53 -4.24 -3.43
N GLU A 51 -21.62 -3.06 -4.04
CA GLU A 51 -20.50 -2.14 -4.33
C GLU A 51 -20.40 -0.98 -3.32
N ASN A 52 -21.41 -0.83 -2.45
CA ASN A 52 -21.53 0.22 -1.45
C ASN A 52 -22.11 -0.33 -0.14
N PRO A 53 -21.34 -1.19 0.55
CA PRO A 53 -21.78 -1.79 1.80
C PRO A 53 -22.03 -0.76 2.92
N PHE A 54 -21.60 0.49 2.73
CA PHE A 54 -21.66 1.56 3.71
C PHE A 54 -22.70 2.66 3.39
N GLY A 55 -23.44 2.55 2.28
CA GLY A 55 -24.47 3.52 1.88
C GLY A 55 -23.95 4.92 1.59
N VAL A 56 -22.69 5.05 1.17
CA VAL A 56 -22.03 6.32 0.88
C VAL A 56 -22.47 6.85 -0.48
N GLU A 57 -22.92 8.11 -0.54
CA GLU A 57 -23.20 8.81 -1.79
C GLU A 57 -21.97 9.59 -2.24
N ILE A 58 -21.54 9.35 -3.49
CA ILE A 58 -20.33 9.93 -4.09
C ILE A 58 -20.65 10.79 -5.31
N LYS A 59 -19.81 11.80 -5.58
CA LYS A 59 -19.81 12.50 -6.88
C LYS A 59 -19.28 11.55 -7.98
N LYS A 60 -19.88 11.57 -9.18
CA LYS A 60 -19.47 10.69 -10.30
C LYS A 60 -17.99 10.88 -10.66
N ILE A 61 -17.35 9.78 -11.07
CA ILE A 61 -15.98 9.76 -11.59
C ILE A 61 -15.94 10.59 -12.89
N ASN A 62 -15.35 11.77 -12.84
CA ASN A 62 -15.00 12.58 -14.01
C ASN A 62 -13.49 12.89 -13.99
N GLU A 63 -12.97 13.62 -14.98
CA GLU A 63 -11.55 14.01 -15.02
C GLU A 63 -11.12 14.75 -13.75
N ASN A 64 -12.06 15.41 -13.07
CA ASN A 64 -11.88 16.18 -11.85
C ASN A 64 -12.31 15.39 -10.59
N TYR A 65 -11.75 14.18 -10.42
CA TYR A 65 -12.03 13.30 -9.29
C TYR A 65 -11.57 13.96 -7.98
N ASP A 66 -12.53 14.36 -7.16
CA ASP A 66 -12.31 15.08 -5.89
C ASP A 66 -11.60 14.17 -4.88
N LEU A 67 -10.34 14.48 -4.58
CA LEU A 67 -9.51 13.74 -3.62
C LEU A 67 -9.76 14.17 -2.19
N THR A 68 -10.45 15.29 -1.98
CA THR A 68 -10.70 15.85 -0.66
C THR A 68 -11.90 15.18 0.01
N ARG A 69 -12.16 15.57 1.26
CA ARG A 69 -13.36 15.17 2.01
C ARG A 69 -14.65 15.55 1.28
N ASP A 70 -14.64 16.63 0.48
CA ASP A 70 -15.83 17.15 -0.20
C ASP A 70 -16.37 16.20 -1.30
N TYR A 71 -15.64 15.13 -1.60
CA TYR A 71 -16.11 13.98 -2.35
C TYR A 71 -17.37 13.34 -1.75
N TYR A 72 -17.49 13.35 -0.42
CA TYR A 72 -18.56 12.71 0.34
C TYR A 72 -19.70 13.67 0.65
N LYS A 73 -20.89 13.46 0.06
CA LYS A 73 -22.07 14.31 0.32
C LYS A 73 -22.63 14.13 1.73
N ASN A 74 -22.67 12.90 2.21
CA ASN A 74 -23.24 12.51 3.51
C ASN A 74 -22.11 12.10 4.47
N TYR A 75 -21.12 12.98 4.63
CA TYR A 75 -20.01 12.75 5.55
C TYR A 75 -20.52 12.73 7.01
N ASP A 76 -20.34 11.61 7.68
CA ASP A 76 -20.65 11.40 9.10
C ASP A 76 -19.60 10.47 9.72
N ASN A 77 -18.69 11.09 10.47
CA ASN A 77 -17.56 10.42 11.12
C ASN A 77 -17.86 9.93 12.54
N LYS A 78 -19.12 9.99 12.99
CA LYS A 78 -19.48 9.54 14.32
C LYS A 78 -19.16 8.05 14.51
N GLY A 79 -18.32 7.76 15.50
CA GLY A 79 -17.90 6.39 15.83
C GLY A 79 -16.80 5.84 14.92
N LEU A 80 -16.13 6.70 14.16
CA LEU A 80 -14.93 6.36 13.39
C LEU A 80 -13.68 6.88 14.10
N GLU A 81 -12.61 6.10 14.02
CA GLU A 81 -11.25 6.56 14.32
C GLU A 81 -10.64 7.18 13.06
N LYS A 82 -9.83 8.23 13.24
CA LYS A 82 -9.13 8.94 12.17
C LYS A 82 -7.65 8.58 12.23
N PHE A 83 -7.10 8.12 11.11
CA PHE A 83 -5.68 7.84 10.93
C PHE A 83 -5.10 8.76 9.86
N VAL A 84 -3.87 9.23 10.11
CA VAL A 84 -3.08 10.04 9.19
C VAL A 84 -1.99 9.14 8.64
N ILE A 85 -2.05 8.85 7.35
CA ILE A 85 -1.06 8.06 6.63
C ILE A 85 -0.20 9.07 5.85
N PRO A 86 1.08 9.27 6.24
CA PRO A 86 2.00 10.12 5.50
C PRO A 86 2.03 9.71 4.03
N ASN A 87 1.92 10.68 3.13
CA ASN A 87 1.92 10.39 1.71
C ASN A 87 3.34 10.02 1.25
N ILE A 88 3.64 8.72 1.23
CA ILE A 88 4.86 8.17 0.62
C ILE A 88 4.68 7.88 -0.88
N THR A 89 3.50 8.14 -1.45
CA THR A 89 3.12 7.67 -2.78
C THR A 89 3.40 8.73 -3.85
N THR A 90 3.82 8.29 -5.04
CA THR A 90 4.03 9.21 -6.17
C THR A 90 2.75 9.52 -6.97
N ASP A 91 1.62 8.86 -6.67
CA ASP A 91 0.33 9.02 -7.36
C ASP A 91 -0.84 8.93 -6.36
N GLU A 92 -1.05 10.05 -5.67
CA GLU A 92 -2.14 10.31 -4.72
C GLU A 92 -3.52 9.91 -5.25
N ARG A 93 -3.79 10.19 -6.53
CA ARG A 93 -5.12 9.94 -7.13
C ARG A 93 -5.40 8.46 -7.20
N SER A 94 -4.46 7.68 -7.73
CA SER A 94 -4.61 6.23 -7.80
C SER A 94 -4.70 5.61 -6.42
N TYR A 95 -3.93 6.10 -5.45
CA TYR A 95 -4.00 5.60 -4.09
C TYR A 95 -5.37 5.83 -3.45
N ILE A 96 -5.90 7.06 -3.50
CA ILE A 96 -7.20 7.38 -2.90
C ILE A 96 -8.34 6.60 -3.54
N ILE A 97 -8.31 6.41 -4.87
CA ILE A 97 -9.29 5.56 -5.56
C ILE A 97 -9.22 4.13 -5.01
N ALA A 98 -8.03 3.54 -4.95
CA ALA A 98 -7.85 2.18 -4.43
C ALA A 98 -8.28 2.04 -2.97
N LEU A 99 -7.92 3.02 -2.12
CA LEU A 99 -8.32 3.05 -0.70
C LEU A 99 -9.85 3.07 -0.57
N ARG A 100 -10.53 3.91 -1.34
CA ARG A 100 -12.00 4.01 -1.32
C ARG A 100 -12.69 2.73 -1.80
N GLU A 101 -12.14 2.08 -2.81
CA GLU A 101 -12.68 0.84 -3.38
C GLU A 101 -12.36 -0.40 -2.53
N SER A 102 -11.30 -0.36 -1.73
CA SER A 102 -10.87 -1.49 -0.90
C SER A 102 -11.83 -1.87 0.23
N GLY A 103 -12.64 -0.92 0.70
CA GLY A 103 -13.47 -1.08 1.89
C GLY A 103 -12.72 -1.07 3.23
N TYR A 104 -11.38 -0.87 3.23
CA TYR A 104 -10.58 -0.76 4.46
C TYR A 104 -10.95 0.42 5.34
N CYS A 105 -11.52 1.47 4.76
CA CYS A 105 -12.01 2.62 5.51
C CYS A 105 -13.40 3.04 5.00
N LYS A 106 -14.14 3.76 5.83
CA LYS A 106 -15.41 4.37 5.41
C LYS A 106 -15.17 5.64 4.61
N TYR A 107 -14.17 6.44 5.01
CA TYR A 107 -13.75 7.63 4.28
C TYR A 107 -12.23 7.64 4.08
N GLY A 108 -11.81 7.80 2.83
CA GLY A 108 -10.42 8.01 2.42
C GLY A 108 -10.32 9.32 1.66
N TYR A 109 -9.47 10.26 2.09
CA TYR A 109 -9.33 11.56 1.41
C TYR A 109 -7.97 12.20 1.71
N ILE A 110 -7.61 13.23 0.95
CA ILE A 110 -6.42 14.05 1.19
C ILE A 110 -6.84 15.29 1.99
N ASP A 111 -6.09 15.60 3.04
CA ASP A 111 -6.31 16.81 3.83
C ASP A 111 -5.55 18.03 3.29
N GLU A 112 -5.59 19.15 4.03
CA GLU A 112 -4.96 20.40 3.62
C GLU A 112 -3.41 20.37 3.68
N GLU A 113 -2.84 19.35 4.31
CA GLU A 113 -1.40 19.13 4.47
C GLU A 113 -0.87 18.03 3.52
N ASP A 114 -1.66 17.65 2.51
CA ASP A 114 -1.38 16.58 1.55
C ASP A 114 -1.22 15.18 2.20
N ASN A 115 -1.74 14.99 3.42
CA ASN A 115 -1.77 13.69 4.07
C ASN A 115 -2.96 12.86 3.61
N ILE A 116 -2.77 11.54 3.54
CA ILE A 116 -3.88 10.62 3.34
C ILE A 116 -4.58 10.41 4.68
N ILE A 117 -5.87 10.72 4.72
CA ILE A 117 -6.74 10.47 5.85
C ILE A 117 -7.57 9.23 5.60
N ALA A 118 -7.55 8.31 6.55
CA ALA A 118 -8.45 7.17 6.61
C ALA A 118 -9.30 7.24 7.87
N GLU A 119 -10.62 7.28 7.71
CA GLU A 119 -11.58 7.20 8.80
C GLU A 119 -12.36 5.90 8.73
N MET A 120 -12.31 5.14 9.81
CA MET A 120 -12.79 3.76 9.83
C MET A 120 -13.34 3.35 11.19
N THR A 121 -14.14 2.30 11.20
CA THR A 121 -14.59 1.66 12.44
C THR A 121 -13.48 0.79 13.05
N GLU A 122 -13.61 0.43 14.33
CA GLU A 122 -12.69 -0.53 14.97
C GLU A 122 -12.58 -1.85 14.21
N GLN A 123 -13.69 -2.38 13.70
CA GLN A 123 -13.65 -3.63 12.92
C GLN A 123 -12.84 -3.47 11.63
N GLN A 124 -13.01 -2.35 10.93
CA GLN A 124 -12.26 -2.07 9.70
C GLN A 124 -10.76 -1.92 9.95
N LYS A 125 -10.39 -1.29 11.08
CA LYS A 125 -9.01 -1.21 11.55
C LYS A 125 -8.42 -2.59 11.83
N GLU A 126 -9.13 -3.43 12.59
CA GLU A 126 -8.71 -4.81 12.87
C GLU A 126 -8.56 -5.63 11.57
N ASP A 127 -9.50 -5.50 10.65
CA ASP A 127 -9.47 -6.20 9.36
C ASP A 127 -8.31 -5.70 8.48
N TRP A 128 -8.03 -4.39 8.47
CA TRP A 128 -6.90 -3.83 7.72
C TRP A 128 -5.58 -4.32 8.30
N ILE A 129 -5.40 -4.24 9.62
CA ILE A 129 -4.21 -4.78 10.31
C ILE A 129 -4.00 -6.25 9.92
N GLY A 130 -5.03 -7.09 10.04
CA GLY A 130 -4.90 -8.52 9.71
C GLY A 130 -4.54 -8.79 8.24
N ASN A 131 -5.03 -7.96 7.31
CA ASN A 131 -4.65 -8.05 5.89
C ASN A 131 -3.20 -7.63 5.66
N THR A 132 -2.75 -6.55 6.30
CA THR A 132 -1.37 -6.07 6.25
C THR A 132 -0.39 -7.13 6.77
N GLU A 133 -0.69 -7.76 7.92
CA GLU A 133 0.11 -8.87 8.45
C GLU A 133 0.17 -10.04 7.46
N ALA A 134 -0.96 -10.39 6.82
CA ALA A 134 -1.01 -11.46 5.83
C ALA A 134 -0.20 -11.15 4.58
N VAL A 135 -0.18 -9.89 4.12
CA VAL A 135 0.66 -9.45 2.99
C VAL A 135 2.13 -9.52 3.35
N ILE A 136 2.53 -9.03 4.54
CA ILE A 136 3.92 -9.09 5.01
C ILE A 136 4.39 -10.55 5.03
N HIS A 137 3.59 -11.43 5.64
CA HIS A 137 3.90 -12.86 5.71
C HIS A 137 4.04 -13.47 4.31
N LYS A 138 3.12 -13.18 3.38
CA LYS A 138 3.17 -13.69 2.00
C LYS A 138 4.41 -13.19 1.26
N THR A 139 4.79 -11.92 1.45
CA THR A 139 5.95 -11.31 0.81
C THR A 139 7.25 -11.98 1.28
N VAL A 140 7.39 -12.18 2.59
CA VAL A 140 8.50 -12.92 3.19
C VAL A 140 8.57 -14.36 2.66
N LEU A 141 7.45 -15.09 2.66
CA LEU A 141 7.39 -16.47 2.16
C LEU A 141 7.73 -16.59 0.67
N SER A 142 7.30 -15.62 -0.14
CA SER A 142 7.56 -15.64 -1.58
C SER A 142 9.05 -15.42 -1.88
N ALA A 143 9.74 -14.63 -1.04
CA ALA A 143 11.18 -14.44 -1.14
C ALA A 143 11.98 -15.66 -0.63
N ASP A 144 11.54 -16.34 0.43
CA ASP A 144 12.23 -17.54 0.96
C ASP A 144 12.30 -18.71 -0.05
N GLY A 145 11.45 -18.68 -1.09
CA GLY A 145 11.52 -19.62 -2.22
C GLY A 145 12.53 -19.26 -3.31
N GLU A 146 13.25 -18.15 -3.19
CA GLU A 146 14.25 -17.68 -4.16
C GLU A 146 15.68 -18.00 -3.68
N ASP A 147 16.54 -18.45 -4.59
CA ASP A 147 17.91 -18.86 -4.26
C ASP A 147 18.89 -17.68 -4.06
N LEU A 148 18.43 -16.43 -4.23
CA LEU A 148 19.30 -15.25 -4.33
C LEU A 148 19.02 -14.16 -3.30
N TYR A 149 17.90 -14.22 -2.59
CA TYR A 149 17.59 -13.28 -1.53
C TYR A 149 16.57 -13.86 -0.55
N LYS A 150 16.61 -13.41 0.69
CA LYS A 150 15.65 -13.77 1.74
C LYS A 150 15.34 -12.55 2.59
N PHE A 151 14.11 -12.49 3.09
CA PHE A 151 13.70 -11.47 4.05
C PHE A 151 13.29 -12.10 5.37
N SER A 152 13.48 -11.36 6.46
CA SER A 152 12.84 -11.58 7.74
C SER A 152 12.29 -10.24 8.23
N VAL A 153 11.18 -10.29 8.99
CA VAL A 153 10.59 -9.12 9.62
C VAL A 153 10.44 -9.41 11.11
N SER A 154 10.80 -8.47 11.97
CA SER A 154 10.67 -8.65 13.41
C SER A 154 9.20 -8.76 13.83
N GLU A 155 8.93 -9.48 14.93
CA GLU A 155 7.55 -9.69 15.42
C GLU A 155 6.79 -8.39 15.70
N ASN A 156 7.49 -7.33 16.06
CA ASN A 156 6.94 -6.00 16.32
C ASN A 156 6.96 -5.08 15.10
N TYR A 157 7.31 -5.59 13.91
CA TYR A 157 7.34 -4.85 12.64
C TYR A 157 8.20 -3.58 12.68
N THR A 158 9.35 -3.60 13.38
CA THR A 158 10.29 -2.48 13.42
C THR A 158 11.62 -2.76 12.74
N MET A 159 11.83 -3.98 12.24
CA MET A 159 13.06 -4.38 11.59
C MET A 159 12.77 -5.29 10.40
N ILE A 160 13.48 -5.03 9.29
CA ILE A 160 13.61 -5.92 8.15
C ILE A 160 15.06 -6.37 8.10
N GLU A 161 15.31 -7.68 8.08
CA GLU A 161 16.60 -8.21 7.64
C GLU A 161 16.46 -8.71 6.20
N ALA A 162 17.42 -8.35 5.35
CA ALA A 162 17.49 -8.73 3.96
C ALA A 162 18.84 -9.39 3.68
N ASP A 163 18.85 -10.70 3.44
CA ASP A 163 20.03 -11.39 2.91
C ASP A 163 19.94 -11.31 1.38
N VAL A 164 20.95 -10.73 0.71
CA VAL A 164 20.91 -10.44 -0.73
C VAL A 164 22.21 -10.86 -1.42
N SER A 165 22.08 -11.68 -2.46
CA SER A 165 23.20 -12.06 -3.33
C SER A 165 23.50 -10.94 -4.32
N ILE A 166 24.78 -10.72 -4.65
CA ILE A 166 25.19 -9.79 -5.73
C ILE A 166 24.54 -10.13 -7.09
N ASN A 167 24.15 -11.40 -7.28
CA ASN A 167 23.50 -11.87 -8.50
C ASN A 167 21.97 -11.67 -8.48
N ALA A 168 21.39 -11.19 -7.39
CA ALA A 168 19.96 -10.95 -7.28
C ALA A 168 19.51 -9.85 -8.25
N HIS A 169 18.28 -9.98 -8.76
CA HIS A 169 17.68 -8.92 -9.55
C HIS A 169 17.33 -7.73 -8.64
N ALA A 170 18.16 -6.68 -8.68
CA ALA A 170 18.02 -5.50 -7.81
C ALA A 170 16.60 -4.92 -7.77
N THR A 171 15.90 -4.85 -8.91
CA THR A 171 14.51 -4.38 -8.98
C THR A 171 13.55 -5.27 -8.17
N LYS A 172 13.70 -6.60 -8.23
CA LYS A 172 12.84 -7.50 -7.43
C LYS A 172 13.07 -7.34 -5.93
N VAL A 173 14.33 -7.17 -5.52
CA VAL A 173 14.69 -6.96 -4.12
C VAL A 173 14.10 -5.63 -3.63
N MET A 174 14.27 -4.57 -4.40
CA MET A 174 13.69 -3.26 -4.14
C MET A 174 12.16 -3.31 -4.04
N ASP A 175 11.48 -3.93 -5.02
CA ASP A 175 10.02 -4.04 -5.05
C ASP A 175 9.48 -4.73 -3.79
N ASN A 176 10.15 -5.81 -3.33
CA ASN A 176 9.75 -6.51 -2.11
C ASN A 176 10.02 -5.68 -0.85
N ILE A 177 11.16 -4.99 -0.75
CA ILE A 177 11.46 -4.13 0.40
C ILE A 177 10.47 -2.97 0.48
N MET A 178 10.20 -2.30 -0.65
CA MET A 178 9.19 -1.23 -0.70
C MET A 178 7.82 -1.74 -0.30
N ARG A 179 7.43 -2.93 -0.79
CA ARG A 179 6.17 -3.56 -0.38
C ARG A 179 6.09 -3.85 1.11
N LEU A 180 7.19 -4.31 1.72
CA LEU A 180 7.25 -4.54 3.16
C LEU A 180 7.16 -3.22 3.94
N LEU A 181 7.86 -2.18 3.48
CA LEU A 181 7.85 -0.86 4.13
C LEU A 181 6.45 -0.23 4.12
N GLU A 182 5.74 -0.26 2.99
CA GLU A 182 4.36 0.24 2.87
C GLU A 182 3.42 -0.45 3.88
N GLU A 183 3.49 -1.77 3.96
CA GLU A 183 2.63 -2.54 4.85
C GLU A 183 3.01 -2.35 6.32
N ILE A 184 4.30 -2.28 6.64
CA ILE A 184 4.77 -2.04 8.01
C ILE A 184 4.41 -0.62 8.47
N GLU A 185 4.51 0.40 7.61
CA GLU A 185 4.05 1.76 7.92
C GLU A 185 2.57 1.75 8.32
N ILE A 186 1.71 1.15 7.48
CA ILE A 186 0.28 1.01 7.76
C ILE A 186 0.06 0.30 9.09
N TYR A 187 0.73 -0.82 9.33
CA TYR A 187 0.62 -1.56 10.59
C TYR A 187 0.95 -0.67 11.79
N GLN A 188 2.08 0.05 11.74
CA GLN A 188 2.53 0.89 12.85
C GLN A 188 1.57 2.05 13.12
N ILE A 189 1.10 2.73 12.07
CA ILE A 189 0.15 3.85 12.18
C ILE A 189 -1.19 3.38 12.76
N LEU A 190 -1.75 2.27 12.26
CA LEU A 190 -3.02 1.74 12.76
C LEU A 190 -2.91 1.25 14.22
N ASN A 191 -1.71 0.91 14.68
CA ASN A 191 -1.42 0.59 16.09
C ASN A 191 -1.01 1.81 16.93
N GLY A 192 -1.16 3.03 16.41
CA GLY A 192 -0.95 4.29 17.14
C GLY A 192 0.50 4.75 17.21
N ASN A 193 1.37 4.27 16.31
CA ASN A 193 2.72 4.79 16.17
C ASN A 193 2.84 5.73 14.96
N ASP A 194 2.54 7.00 15.20
CA ASP A 194 2.60 8.06 14.18
C ASP A 194 4.05 8.44 13.80
N ASN A 195 5.03 8.08 14.63
CA ASN A 195 6.46 8.24 14.37
C ASN A 195 7.07 6.91 13.92
N TRP A 196 6.42 6.28 12.95
CA TRP A 196 6.82 4.97 12.45
C TRP A 196 8.26 5.00 11.93
N SER A 197 8.96 3.89 12.11
CA SER A 197 10.29 3.70 11.52
C SER A 197 10.60 2.22 11.40
N VAL A 198 11.45 1.89 10.45
CA VAL A 198 11.89 0.52 10.20
C VAL A 198 13.40 0.50 10.05
N ASN A 199 14.07 -0.27 10.88
CA ASN A 199 15.49 -0.55 10.70
C ASN A 199 15.65 -1.61 9.62
N ILE A 200 16.40 -1.31 8.57
CA ILE A 200 16.67 -2.24 7.48
C ILE A 200 18.14 -2.64 7.56
N VAL A 201 18.37 -3.93 7.84
CA VAL A 201 19.71 -4.53 7.84
C VAL A 201 19.85 -5.39 6.60
N THR A 202 20.75 -5.02 5.71
CA THR A 202 21.05 -5.80 4.50
C THR A 202 22.39 -6.50 4.66
N LYS A 203 22.42 -7.80 4.38
CA LYS A 203 23.61 -8.65 4.48
C LYS A 203 23.88 -9.35 3.16
N ASP A 204 25.15 -9.64 2.90
CA ASP A 204 25.56 -10.50 1.81
C ASP A 204 25.06 -11.93 2.07
N PHE A 205 24.32 -12.48 1.12
CA PHE A 205 23.64 -13.76 1.27
C PHE A 205 24.60 -14.95 1.49
N GLU A 206 25.81 -14.89 0.91
CA GLU A 206 26.78 -15.99 0.96
C GLU A 206 27.62 -15.96 2.23
N THR A 207 28.00 -14.76 2.66
CA THR A 207 28.98 -14.55 3.74
C THR A 207 28.35 -14.10 5.05
N GLY A 208 27.12 -13.58 5.02
CA GLY A 208 26.45 -12.95 6.15
C GLY A 208 27.05 -11.60 6.56
N ARG A 209 27.98 -11.04 5.76
CA ARG A 209 28.58 -9.72 6.02
C ARG A 209 27.51 -8.64 5.89
N GLU A 210 27.46 -7.70 6.85
CA GLU A 210 26.57 -6.54 6.75
C GLU A 210 27.01 -5.64 5.58
N LEU A 211 26.07 -5.34 4.69
CA LEU A 211 26.24 -4.43 3.55
C LEU A 211 25.68 -3.04 3.86
N SER A 212 24.59 -2.98 4.62
CA SER A 212 23.90 -1.74 4.98
C SER A 212 23.08 -1.91 6.25
N ASN A 213 22.94 -0.85 7.03
CA ASN A 213 22.12 -0.80 8.24
C ASN A 213 21.59 0.63 8.41
N ILE A 214 20.32 0.83 8.07
CA ILE A 214 19.70 2.16 8.00
C ILE A 214 18.36 2.20 8.72
N ASN A 215 17.88 3.39 9.05
CA ASN A 215 16.55 3.60 9.61
C ASN A 215 15.67 4.37 8.63
N PHE A 216 14.74 3.67 7.98
CA PHE A 216 13.75 4.29 7.10
C PHE A 216 12.60 4.91 7.95
N PRO A 217 12.04 6.07 7.56
CA PRO A 217 12.37 6.90 6.39
C PRO A 217 13.45 7.99 6.64
N LYS A 218 14.14 7.97 7.79
CA LYS A 218 15.18 8.98 8.12
C LYS A 218 16.41 8.88 7.23
N GLU A 219 16.69 7.67 6.76
CA GLU A 219 17.81 7.31 5.90
C GLU A 219 17.26 6.63 4.66
N GLU A 220 17.79 6.97 3.48
CA GLU A 220 17.42 6.34 2.23
C GLU A 220 18.08 4.96 2.13
N TRP A 221 17.28 3.94 1.79
CA TRP A 221 17.82 2.62 1.51
C TRP A 221 18.35 2.54 0.07
N ASN A 222 19.60 2.10 -0.08
CA ASN A 222 20.20 1.82 -1.38
C ASN A 222 21.12 0.60 -1.32
N LEU A 223 21.35 0.02 -2.49
CA LEU A 223 22.30 -1.07 -2.71
C LEU A 223 23.14 -0.75 -3.94
N SER A 224 24.46 -0.68 -3.77
CA SER A 224 25.41 -0.30 -4.83
C SER A 224 26.55 -1.29 -4.91
N ALA A 225 27.02 -1.62 -6.13
CA ALA A 225 27.99 -2.70 -6.36
C ALA A 225 29.26 -2.61 -5.48
N GLU A 226 29.70 -1.41 -5.14
CA GLU A 226 30.87 -1.15 -4.28
C GLU A 226 30.74 -1.74 -2.88
N MET A 227 29.51 -1.95 -2.38
CA MET A 227 29.25 -2.53 -1.06
C MET A 227 29.70 -3.99 -0.96
N TRP A 228 29.87 -4.68 -2.08
CA TRP A 228 30.24 -6.10 -2.12
C TRP A 228 31.77 -6.36 -2.14
N ASP A 229 32.59 -5.34 -2.40
CA ASP A 229 34.03 -5.48 -2.69
C ASP A 229 34.98 -5.51 -1.46
N GLU A 230 34.46 -5.74 -0.25
CA GLU A 230 35.28 -5.83 0.99
C GLU A 230 35.68 -7.25 1.39
#